data_AF-A0A534RY98-F1
#
_entry.id   AF-A0A534RY98-F1
#
_cell.length_a   1.000
_cell.length_b   1.000
_cell.length_c   1.000
_cell.angle_alpha   90.00
_cell.angle_beta   90.00
_cell.angle_gamma   90.00
#
_symmetry.space_group_name_H-M   'P 1'
#
loop_
_entity.id
_entity.type
_entity.pdbx_description
1 polymer ?
#
loop_
_entity_poly.entity_id
_entity_poly.type
_entity_poly.pdbx_seq_one_letter_code
_entity_poly.pdbx_strand_id
1 'polypeptide(L)'
;MEPRATRRLTFHGAVVTLVGLLAGIPYAMVATGRVVGSERAWRFAHVGNILGGIFLLAVAGVADRLDLVPARRTLLVWSLVLSAYADAAGIVMAAIFNVRGLIPGGSLANTLVYVL
;
A
#
# COMPACT_ATOMS: atom_id res chain seq x y z
N MET A 1 17.63 -13.58 7.89
CA MET A 1 17.71 -12.12 7.82
C MET A 1 18.09 -11.60 9.20
N GLU A 2 18.59 -10.38 9.33
CA GLU A 2 18.89 -9.82 10.65
C GLU A 2 17.59 -9.44 11.38
N PRO A 3 17.51 -9.59 12.71
CA PRO A 3 16.31 -9.26 13.50
C PRO A 3 15.80 -7.83 13.27
N ARG A 4 16.71 -6.89 12.98
CA ARG A 4 16.36 -5.49 12.66
C ARG A 4 15.57 -5.35 11.37
N ALA A 5 15.96 -6.07 10.32
CA ALA A 5 15.29 -6.01 9.03
C ALA A 5 13.91 -6.68 9.08
N THR A 6 13.80 -7.83 9.75
CA THR A 6 12.52 -8.50 10.03
C THR A 6 11.57 -7.59 10.81
N ARG A 7 12.07 -6.94 11.88
CA ARG A 7 11.28 -5.95 12.64
C ARG A 7 10.80 -4.77 11.81
N ARG A 8 11.64 -4.24 10.91
CA ARG A 8 11.25 -3.14 10.00
C ARG A 8 10.12 -3.56 9.07
N LEU A 9 10.26 -4.70 8.38
CA LEU A 9 9.20 -5.22 7.51
C LEU A 9 7.91 -5.49 8.29
N THR A 10 8.03 -6.04 9.50
CA THR A 10 6.88 -6.27 10.38
C THR A 10 6.15 -4.97 10.73
N PHE A 11 6.90 -3.95 11.16
CA PHE A 11 6.35 -2.64 11.51
C PHE A 11 5.67 -1.97 10.31
N HIS A 12 6.35 -1.88 9.17
CA HIS A 12 5.78 -1.24 7.99
C HIS A 12 4.61 -2.03 7.40
N GLY A 13 4.64 -3.37 7.45
CA GLY A 13 3.50 -4.21 7.09
C GLY A 13 2.27 -3.93 7.96
N ALA A 14 2.46 -3.77 9.27
CA ALA A 14 1.38 -3.39 10.18
C ALA A 14 0.83 -1.99 9.87
N VAL A 15 1.70 -1.02 9.57
CA VAL A 15 1.26 0.34 9.20
C VAL A 15 0.44 0.35 7.90
N VAL A 16 0.90 -0.32 6.84
CA VAL A 16 0.18 -0.39 5.56
C VAL A 16 -1.14 -1.15 5.71
N THR A 17 -1.15 -2.22 6.52
CA THR A 17 -2.40 -2.92 6.88
C THR A 17 -3.38 -1.98 7.59
N LEU A 18 -2.90 -1.17 8.54
CA LEU A 18 -3.73 -0.19 9.23
C LEU A 18 -4.32 0.85 8.27
N VAL A 19 -3.54 1.33 7.29
CA VAL A 19 -4.06 2.22 6.23
C VAL A 19 -5.24 1.58 5.50
N GLY A 20 -5.12 0.30 5.13
CA GLY A 20 -6.22 -0.44 4.50
C GLY A 20 -7.44 -0.61 5.39
N LEU A 21 -7.25 -0.93 6.67
CA LEU A 21 -8.35 -1.01 7.65
C LEU A 21 -9.07 0.34 7.79
N LEU A 22 -8.32 1.43 7.87
CA LEU A 22 -8.90 2.78 7.95
C LEU A 22 -9.65 3.18 6.66
N ALA A 23 -9.16 2.76 5.48
CA ALA A 23 -9.86 2.94 4.21
C ALA A 23 -11.20 2.17 4.12
N GLY A 24 -11.45 1.21 5.02
CA GLY A 24 -12.76 0.56 5.17
C GLY A 24 -13.87 1.52 5.59
N ILE A 25 -13.54 2.60 6.30
CA ILE A 25 -14.50 3.63 6.74
C ILE A 25 -15.10 4.38 5.54
N PRO A 26 -14.30 5.06 4.68
CA PRO A 26 -14.82 5.71 3.48
C PRO A 26 -15.44 4.72 2.49
N TYR A 27 -14.93 3.49 2.40
CA TYR A 27 -15.59 2.43 1.63
C TYR A 27 -17.04 2.20 2.09
N ALA A 28 -17.27 1.98 3.39
CA ALA A 28 -18.61 1.76 3.93
C ALA A 28 -19.53 2.98 3.73
N MET A 29 -18.99 4.20 3.88
CA MET A 29 -19.76 5.43 3.64
C MET A 29 -20.22 5.57 2.19
N VAL A 30 -19.36 5.24 1.22
CA VAL A 30 -19.71 5.28 -0.21
C VAL A 30 -20.68 4.15 -0.57
N ALA A 31 -20.42 2.92 -0.09
CA ALA A 31 -21.29 1.76 -0.34
C ALA A 31 -22.72 1.93 0.21
N THR A 32 -22.89 2.73 1.27
CA THR A 32 -24.21 3.05 1.86
C THR A 32 -24.83 4.34 1.31
N GLY A 33 -24.19 4.98 0.33
CA GLY A 33 -24.68 6.22 -0.27
C GLY A 33 -24.59 7.46 0.63
N ARG A 34 -23.89 7.38 1.77
CA ARG A 34 -23.69 8.52 2.70
C ARG A 34 -22.71 9.56 2.15
N VAL A 35 -21.77 9.13 1.31
CA VAL A 35 -20.75 9.98 0.68
C VAL A 35 -20.70 9.65 -0.81
N VAL A 36 -20.58 10.68 -1.65
CA VAL A 36 -20.38 10.50 -3.10
C VAL A 36 -18.97 9.98 -3.35
N GLY A 37 -18.85 8.93 -4.15
CA GLY A 37 -17.54 8.38 -4.52
C GLY A 37 -17.68 7.09 -5.32
N SER A 38 -16.54 6.53 -5.70
CA SER A 38 -16.50 5.23 -6.38
C SER A 38 -16.36 4.11 -5.36
N GLU A 39 -17.41 3.31 -5.20
CA GLU A 39 -17.37 2.12 -4.36
C GLU A 39 -16.22 1.20 -4.76
N ARG A 40 -16.04 1.00 -6.08
CA ARG A 40 -14.95 0.19 -6.63
C ARG A 40 -13.57 0.70 -6.19
N ALA A 41 -13.35 2.02 -6.22
CA ALA A 41 -12.06 2.60 -5.87
C ALA A 41 -11.78 2.47 -4.36
N TRP A 42 -12.76 2.78 -3.52
CA TRP A 42 -12.60 2.65 -2.07
C TRP A 42 -12.51 1.19 -1.60
N ARG A 43 -13.20 0.26 -2.26
CA ARG A 43 -13.03 -1.18 -2.01
C ARG A 43 -11.60 -1.62 -2.31
N PHE A 44 -11.01 -1.11 -3.40
CA PHE A 44 -9.62 -1.38 -3.73
C PHE A 44 -8.65 -0.73 -2.72
N ALA A 45 -8.91 0.50 -2.27
CA ALA A 45 -8.14 1.14 -1.20
C ALA A 45 -8.21 0.37 0.13
N HIS A 46 -9.34 -0.24 0.45
CA HIS A 46 -9.47 -1.09 1.63
C HIS A 46 -8.67 -2.40 1.48
N VAL A 47 -9.03 -3.22 0.50
CA VAL A 47 -8.48 -4.58 0.37
C VAL A 47 -7.05 -4.57 -0.17
N GLY A 48 -6.73 -3.70 -1.12
CA GLY A 48 -5.39 -3.59 -1.71
C GLY A 48 -4.31 -3.28 -0.66
N ASN A 49 -4.58 -2.30 0.20
CA ASN A 49 -3.66 -1.94 1.29
C ASN A 49 -3.54 -3.03 2.36
N ILE A 50 -4.63 -3.73 2.70
CA ILE A 50 -4.55 -4.89 3.60
C ILE A 50 -3.63 -5.96 3.01
N LEU A 51 -3.81 -6.27 1.72
CA LEU A 51 -2.97 -7.26 1.03
C LEU A 51 -1.51 -6.82 0.94
N GLY A 52 -1.24 -5.54 0.62
CA GLY A 52 0.12 -5.00 0.60
C GLY A 52 0.81 -5.07 1.95
N GLY A 53 0.10 -4.75 3.03
CA GLY A 53 0.60 -4.87 4.39
C GLY A 53 0.86 -6.31 4.81
N ILE A 54 -0.09 -7.23 4.55
CA ILE A 54 0.06 -8.68 4.80
C ILE A 54 1.23 -9.24 4.00
N PHE A 55 1.46 -8.79 2.77
CA PHE A 55 2.60 -9.22 1.97
C PHE A 55 3.93 -8.89 2.67
N LEU A 56 4.10 -7.68 3.21
CA LEU A 56 5.29 -7.34 3.99
C LEU A 56 5.45 -8.20 5.25
N LEU A 57 4.35 -8.49 5.96
CA LEU A 57 4.35 -9.38 7.12
C LEU A 57 4.75 -10.82 6.73
N ALA A 58 4.25 -11.31 5.60
CA ALA A 58 4.59 -12.63 5.07
C ALA A 58 6.07 -12.72 4.70
N VAL A 59 6.60 -11.70 4.01
CA VAL A 59 8.03 -11.62 3.68
C VAL A 59 8.87 -11.57 4.96
N ALA A 60 8.46 -10.80 5.97
CA ALA A 60 9.13 -10.77 7.27
C ALA A 60 9.18 -12.17 7.91
N GLY A 61 8.08 -12.93 7.85
CA GLY A 61 7.98 -14.28 8.41
C GLY A 61 8.87 -15.32 7.73
N VAL A 62 9.23 -15.13 6.46
CA VAL A 62 10.14 -16.03 5.73
C VAL A 62 11.53 -15.44 5.49
N ALA A 63 11.79 -14.23 5.97
CA ALA A 63 13.02 -13.49 5.75
C ALA A 63 14.27 -14.26 6.20
N ASP A 64 14.14 -15.10 7.22
CA ASP A 64 15.24 -15.91 7.74
C ASP A 64 15.72 -17.02 6.81
N ARG A 65 14.92 -17.34 5.79
CA ARG A 65 15.30 -18.28 4.73
C ARG A 65 16.04 -17.63 3.56
N LEU A 66 16.18 -16.30 3.56
CA LEU A 66 16.87 -15.57 2.51
C LEU A 66 18.37 -15.41 2.85
N ASP A 67 19.21 -16.11 2.10
CA ASP A 67 20.67 -15.96 2.16
C ASP A 67 21.12 -14.81 1.26
N LEU A 68 21.11 -13.61 1.82
CA LEU A 68 21.48 -12.37 1.13
C LEU A 68 22.60 -11.67 1.87
N VAL A 69 23.61 -11.23 1.10
CA VAL A 69 24.63 -10.29 1.58
C VAL A 69 24.00 -8.97 2.05
N PRO A 70 24.62 -8.23 2.98
CA PRO A 70 24.01 -7.06 3.64
C PRO A 70 23.46 -5.99 2.68
N ALA A 71 24.17 -5.71 1.58
CA ALA A 71 23.75 -4.74 0.58
C ALA A 71 22.43 -5.15 -0.11
N ARG A 72 22.34 -6.41 -0.57
CA ARG A 72 21.13 -6.94 -1.24
C ARG A 72 19.94 -7.02 -0.30
N ARG A 73 20.18 -7.35 0.98
CA ARG A 73 19.15 -7.33 2.03
C ARG A 73 18.59 -5.92 2.25
N THR A 74 19.48 -4.93 2.35
CA THR A 74 19.09 -3.53 2.56
C THR A 74 18.28 -3.02 1.38
N LEU A 75 18.74 -3.32 0.15
CA LEU A 75 18.01 -3.01 -1.07
C LEU A 75 16.62 -3.64 -1.06
N LEU A 76 16.51 -4.95 -0.81
CA LEU A 76 15.23 -5.65 -0.76
C LEU A 76 14.25 -5.01 0.23
N VAL A 77 14.70 -4.77 1.47
CA VAL A 77 13.85 -4.20 2.53
C VAL A 77 13.34 -2.83 2.12
N TRP A 78 14.21 -1.94 1.63
CA TRP A 78 13.78 -0.60 1.27
C TRP A 78 12.97 -0.55 -0.02
N SER A 79 13.26 -1.39 -1.01
CA SER A 79 12.40 -1.52 -2.20
C SER A 79 10.99 -1.94 -1.81
N LEU A 80 10.85 -2.96 -0.96
CA LEU A 80 9.55 -3.43 -0.49
C LEU A 80 8.79 -2.37 0.31
N VAL A 81 9.47 -1.70 1.25
CA VAL A 81 8.86 -0.66 2.08
C VAL A 81 8.42 0.53 1.23
N LEU A 82 9.31 1.05 0.38
CA LEU A 82 8.99 2.19 -0.48
C LEU A 82 7.86 1.87 -1.45
N SER A 83 7.88 0.71 -2.10
CA SER A 83 6.80 0.27 -2.99
C SER A 83 5.48 0.12 -2.25
N ALA A 84 5.47 -0.45 -1.04
CA ALA A 84 4.24 -0.59 -0.27
C ALA A 84 3.63 0.76 0.13
N TYR A 85 4.45 1.76 0.48
CA TYR A 85 3.94 3.10 0.76
C TYR A 85 3.52 3.86 -0.50
N ALA A 86 4.26 3.72 -1.61
CA ALA A 86 3.89 4.33 -2.88
C ALA A 86 2.55 3.79 -3.38
N ASP A 87 2.38 2.47 -3.39
CA ASP A 87 1.13 1.79 -3.73
C ASP A 87 0.00 2.23 -2.79
N ALA A 88 0.25 2.25 -1.47
CA ALA A 88 -0.76 2.65 -0.51
C ALA A 88 -1.25 4.10 -0.69
N ALA A 89 -0.30 5.02 -0.88
CA ALA A 89 -0.61 6.42 -1.16
C ALA A 89 -1.34 6.56 -2.51
N GLY A 90 -0.87 5.86 -3.54
CA GLY A 90 -1.43 5.89 -4.89
C GLY A 90 -2.88 5.41 -4.90
N ILE A 91 -3.17 4.27 -4.30
CA ILE A 91 -4.53 3.72 -4.25
C ILE A 91 -5.47 4.62 -3.44
N VAL A 92 -5.03 5.14 -2.29
CA VAL A 92 -5.86 6.06 -1.49
C VAL A 92 -6.12 7.37 -2.25
N MET A 93 -5.11 7.96 -2.88
CA MET A 93 -5.31 9.16 -3.69
C MET A 93 -6.21 8.90 -4.91
N ALA A 94 -6.06 7.75 -5.57
CA ALA A 94 -6.93 7.34 -6.66
C ALA A 94 -8.40 7.28 -6.22
N ALA A 95 -8.67 6.77 -5.02
CA ALA A 95 -10.01 6.72 -4.45
C ALA A 95 -10.54 8.11 -4.04
N ILE A 96 -9.71 8.95 -3.42
CA ILE A 96 -10.07 10.33 -3.03
C ILE A 96 -10.45 11.16 -4.26
N PHE A 97 -9.62 11.14 -5.30
CA PHE A 97 -9.83 11.97 -6.49
C PHE A 97 -10.67 11.30 -7.57
N ASN A 98 -11.11 10.05 -7.33
CA ASN A 98 -11.84 9.23 -8.29
C ASN A 98 -11.15 9.15 -9.67
N VAL A 99 -9.83 8.98 -9.64
CA VAL A 99 -8.96 8.84 -10.83
C VAL A 99 -8.37 7.43 -10.88
N ARG A 100 -7.81 7.03 -12.04
CA ARG A 100 -7.17 5.72 -12.19
C ARG A 100 -5.64 5.77 -12.23
N GLY A 101 -5.03 6.89 -12.64
CA GLY A 101 -3.58 7.02 -12.74
C GLY A 101 -2.91 6.06 -13.71
N LEU A 102 -3.60 5.62 -14.77
CA LEU A 102 -3.04 4.64 -15.73
C LEU A 102 -2.23 5.26 -16.87
N ILE A 103 -2.45 6.55 -17.14
CA ILE A 103 -1.80 7.33 -18.20
C ILE A 103 -1.59 8.73 -17.61
N PRO A 104 -0.46 9.41 -17.87
CA PRO A 104 -0.23 10.77 -17.39
C PRO A 104 -1.19 11.78 -18.07
N GLY A 105 -1.46 12.89 -17.38
CA GLY A 105 -2.29 13.98 -17.90
C GLY A 105 -3.74 13.96 -17.39
N GLY A 106 -4.59 14.78 -18.01
CA GLY A 106 -5.94 15.06 -17.51
C GLY A 106 -5.87 16.02 -16.31
N SER A 107 -6.02 15.49 -15.10
CA SER A 107 -5.90 16.29 -13.86
C SER A 107 -4.53 16.10 -13.20
N LEU A 108 -4.08 17.08 -12.41
CA LEU A 108 -2.86 16.97 -11.60
C LEU A 108 -2.91 15.73 -10.70
N ALA A 109 -4.07 15.45 -10.08
CA ALA A 109 -4.27 14.27 -9.24
C ALA A 109 -4.04 12.96 -10.00
N ASN A 110 -4.52 12.86 -11.25
CA ASN A 110 -4.30 11.66 -12.06
C ASN A 110 -2.81 11.45 -12.39
N THR A 111 -2.09 12.52 -12.73
CA THR A 111 -0.64 12.45 -12.96
C THR A 111 0.14 12.09 -11.69
N LEU A 112 -0.28 12.61 -10.52
CA LEU A 112 0.33 12.25 -9.24
C LEU A 112 0.12 10.77 -8.87
N VAL A 113 -1.07 10.22 -9.14
CA VAL A 113 -1.32 8.78 -8.95
C VAL A 113 -0.53 7.94 -9.94
N TYR A 114 -0.31 8.41 -11.18
CA TYR A 114 0.46 7.69 -12.19
C TYR A 114 1.95 7.51 -11.85
N VAL A 115 2.54 8.44 -11.09
CA VAL A 115 3.97 8.40 -10.74
C VAL A 115 4.26 7.65 -9.44
N LEU A 116 3.22 7.19 -8.73
CA LEU A 116 3.32 6.38 -7.52
C LEU A 116 3.24 4.90 -7.86
#